data_AF-A0A812ST88-F1
#
_entry.id   AF-A0A812ST88-F1
#
_cell.length_a   1.000
_cell.length_b   1.000
_cell.length_c   1.000
_cell.angle_alpha   90.00
_cell.angle_beta   90.00
_cell.angle_gamma   90.00
#
_symmetry.space_group_name_H-M   'P 1'
#
loop_
_entity.id
_entity.type
_entity.pdbx_description
1 polymer ?
#
loop_
_entity_poly.entity_id
_entity_poly.type
_entity_poly.pdbx_seq_one_letter_code
_entity_poly.pdbx_strand_id
1 'polypeptide(L)'
;MASSCATSLADGPSMKRLRTEAKCAEDPLARVWLRRLGDAGTALPSPVWEHLRRVEVLGLRARFDARYGELCREVLTEPGTPRTPSRAPREALNKWFMERLNSKSADPLWGGPASDESRPHSAATSEADEGLCRNLCRELLPGLDAEAARTMENRVREICSKLALEAAASVLSLRKKFSELSELERGSSVSATFDARRGCYLFSLLPEGASLETLPAADLESECSGGESADAGSSEVFTISPSALARLGKLLRKAAKRAKLMAVDIETSGGGLASSVAFLQEDSTFWNLTFCTLCRYDTLFGPGHKEGGGLHAAVPDEVFSALEGLESSRLARLECFASPLLCQQNWHFCSVFDDLDVFFGSLGPFLQEDLDLGTMGGVYEINPPFVRGLVLRLAEKLLAAFESAVHHKKALYVFLVLPGLEHRREAEDRNALEELFESPFKVAISERKRRVFTNGLTFKTDHTWPLFATSTTVALLASEADLSRQLGDQFDSICRLWGEVDLPAGSNEESGSVLVLSALQQAFCSTY
;
A
#
# COMPACT_ATOMS: atom_id res chain seq x y z
N MET A 1 -55.44 -46.08 -25.42
CA MET A 1 -55.75 -45.43 -24.14
C MET A 1 -54.46 -45.28 -23.36
N ALA A 2 -54.26 -44.09 -22.79
CA ALA A 2 -52.97 -43.52 -22.39
C ALA A 2 -52.35 -44.12 -21.11
N SER A 3 -51.02 -43.98 -21.02
CA SER A 3 -50.19 -43.89 -19.80
C SER A 3 -48.75 -43.70 -20.30
N SER A 4 -47.84 -42.87 -19.79
CA SER A 4 -47.81 -41.81 -18.76
C SER A 4 -46.33 -41.40 -18.79
N CYS A 5 -46.02 -40.16 -19.18
CA CYS A 5 -44.64 -39.67 -19.26
C CYS A 5 -44.29 -39.00 -17.93
N ALA A 6 -43.30 -39.54 -17.22
CA ALA A 6 -42.82 -39.00 -15.96
C ALA A 6 -41.89 -37.80 -16.23
N THR A 7 -42.36 -36.60 -15.91
CA THR A 7 -41.53 -35.40 -15.83
C THR A 7 -40.90 -35.29 -14.44
N SER A 8 -39.58 -35.43 -14.42
CA SER A 8 -38.70 -35.11 -13.31
C SER A 8 -38.87 -33.65 -12.88
N LEU A 9 -39.35 -33.42 -11.67
CA LEU A 9 -39.35 -32.13 -10.99
C LEU A 9 -37.90 -31.70 -10.76
N ALA A 10 -37.47 -30.65 -11.45
CA ALA A 10 -36.20 -29.98 -11.20
C ALA A 10 -36.23 -29.31 -9.82
N ASP A 11 -35.21 -29.60 -9.01
CA ASP A 11 -34.94 -28.91 -7.74
C ASP A 11 -34.77 -27.40 -7.99
N GLY A 12 -35.77 -26.62 -7.57
CA GLY A 12 -35.67 -25.16 -7.55
C GLY A 12 -34.56 -24.69 -6.60
N PRO A 13 -33.88 -23.57 -6.88
CA PRO A 13 -32.81 -23.06 -6.02
C PRO A 13 -33.34 -22.81 -4.60
N SER A 14 -32.64 -23.38 -3.61
CA SER A 14 -32.97 -23.23 -2.18
C SER A 14 -33.20 -21.75 -1.80
N MET A 15 -34.27 -21.46 -1.06
CA MET A 15 -34.59 -20.10 -0.56
C MET A 15 -33.44 -19.40 0.17
N LYS A 16 -32.47 -20.14 0.73
CA LYS A 16 -31.26 -19.55 1.34
C LYS A 16 -30.32 -18.92 0.29
N ARG A 17 -30.28 -19.49 -0.92
CA ARG A 17 -29.47 -19.03 -2.05
C ARG A 17 -30.02 -17.70 -2.58
N LEU A 18 -31.33 -17.63 -2.83
CA LEU A 18 -32.04 -16.42 -3.26
C LEU A 18 -31.91 -15.24 -2.28
N ARG A 19 -31.94 -15.50 -0.96
CA ARG A 19 -31.73 -14.45 0.05
C ARG A 19 -30.30 -13.94 0.15
N THR A 20 -29.31 -14.77 -0.21
CA THR A 20 -27.89 -14.38 -0.19
C THR A 20 -27.54 -13.58 -1.45
N GLU A 21 -28.10 -13.98 -2.59
CA GLU A 21 -27.97 -13.29 -3.89
C GLU A 21 -28.58 -11.88 -3.85
N ALA A 22 -29.79 -11.72 -3.30
CA ALA A 22 -30.42 -10.40 -3.14
C ALA A 22 -29.61 -9.44 -2.23
N LYS A 23 -28.93 -9.96 -1.20
CA LYS A 23 -28.17 -9.15 -0.24
C LYS A 23 -26.80 -8.70 -0.77
N CYS A 24 -26.19 -9.47 -1.68
CA CYS A 24 -24.94 -9.09 -2.35
C CYS A 24 -25.14 -8.03 -3.45
N ALA A 25 -26.32 -7.99 -4.07
CA ALA A 25 -26.65 -6.99 -5.10
C ALA A 25 -26.82 -5.56 -4.52
N GLU A 26 -27.12 -5.42 -3.22
CA GLU A 26 -27.36 -4.13 -2.58
C GLU A 26 -26.08 -3.44 -2.07
N ASP A 27 -25.00 -4.17 -1.76
CA ASP A 27 -23.74 -3.63 -1.24
C ASP A 27 -23.02 -2.76 -2.31
N PRO A 28 -22.91 -1.42 -2.11
CA PRO A 28 -22.24 -0.53 -3.07
C PRO A 28 -20.76 -0.87 -3.25
N LEU A 29 -20.07 -1.33 -2.20
CA LEU A 29 -18.65 -1.70 -2.28
C LEU A 29 -18.45 -2.96 -3.14
N ALA A 30 -19.43 -3.87 -3.15
CA ALA A 30 -19.46 -5.01 -4.06
C ALA A 30 -19.36 -4.60 -5.53
N ARG A 31 -20.13 -3.55 -5.88
CA ARG A 31 -20.25 -3.08 -7.26
C ARG A 31 -18.99 -2.37 -7.72
N VAL A 32 -18.36 -1.60 -6.84
CA VAL A 32 -17.03 -1.02 -7.09
C VAL A 32 -16.03 -2.15 -7.34
N TRP A 33 -15.94 -3.11 -6.42
CA TRP A 33 -15.03 -4.25 -6.56
C TRP A 33 -15.23 -5.04 -7.86
N LEU A 34 -16.47 -5.36 -8.23
CA LEU A 34 -16.76 -6.09 -9.47
C LEU A 34 -16.33 -5.34 -10.72
N ARG A 35 -16.54 -4.02 -10.76
CA ARG A 35 -16.10 -3.20 -11.88
C ARG A 35 -14.59 -3.28 -12.04
N ARG A 36 -13.86 -3.10 -10.94
CA ARG A 36 -12.39 -3.21 -10.91
C ARG A 36 -11.90 -4.59 -11.32
N LEU A 37 -12.59 -5.64 -10.87
CA LEU A 37 -12.27 -7.01 -11.27
C LEU A 37 -12.47 -7.20 -12.78
N GLY A 38 -13.51 -6.59 -13.35
CA GLY A 38 -13.73 -6.55 -14.80
C GLY A 38 -12.62 -5.82 -15.55
N ASP A 39 -12.19 -4.66 -15.06
CA ASP A 39 -11.12 -3.87 -15.66
C ASP A 39 -9.77 -4.64 -15.64
N ALA A 40 -9.44 -5.29 -14.52
CA ALA A 40 -8.23 -6.11 -14.39
C ALA A 40 -8.20 -7.31 -15.35
N GLY A 41 -9.35 -7.79 -15.81
CA GLY A 41 -9.43 -8.88 -16.78
C GLY A 41 -8.96 -8.52 -18.19
N THR A 42 -8.69 -7.25 -18.45
CA THR A 42 -8.09 -6.77 -19.71
C THR A 42 -6.56 -6.92 -19.72
N ALA A 43 -5.93 -7.01 -18.55
CA ALA A 43 -4.48 -7.15 -18.37
C ALA A 43 -4.19 -7.95 -17.09
N LEU A 44 -4.21 -9.28 -17.21
CA LEU A 44 -4.01 -10.17 -16.06
C LEU A 44 -2.56 -10.07 -15.52
N PRO A 45 -2.35 -10.16 -14.20
CA PRO A 45 -1.01 -10.16 -13.62
C PRO A 45 -0.15 -11.34 -14.09
N SER A 46 1.13 -11.07 -14.39
CA SER A 46 2.10 -12.09 -14.81
C SER A 46 3.37 -12.00 -13.97
N PRO A 47 3.89 -13.11 -13.44
CA PRO A 47 5.16 -13.14 -12.71
C PRO A 47 6.33 -12.57 -13.52
N VAL A 48 6.38 -12.85 -14.82
CA VAL A 48 7.42 -12.33 -15.73
C VAL A 48 7.34 -10.80 -15.82
N TRP A 49 6.13 -10.25 -15.92
CA TRP A 49 5.90 -8.80 -15.95
C TRP A 49 6.37 -8.13 -14.67
N GLU A 50 6.03 -8.70 -13.52
CA GLU A 50 6.45 -8.13 -12.23
C GLU A 50 7.96 -8.15 -12.06
N HIS A 51 8.61 -9.23 -12.47
CA HIS A 51 10.07 -9.31 -12.41
C HIS A 51 10.74 -8.29 -13.33
N LEU A 52 10.27 -8.12 -14.57
CA LEU A 52 10.79 -7.09 -15.49
C LEU A 52 10.57 -5.68 -14.95
N ARG A 53 9.38 -5.40 -14.40
CA ARG A 53 9.07 -4.13 -13.75
C ARG A 53 10.03 -3.88 -12.58
N ARG A 54 10.28 -4.88 -11.75
CA ARG A 54 11.23 -4.81 -10.64
C ARG A 54 12.63 -4.43 -11.12
N VAL A 55 13.15 -5.09 -12.15
CA VAL A 55 14.47 -4.79 -12.71
C VAL A 55 14.60 -3.32 -13.12
N GLU A 56 13.57 -2.77 -13.80
CA GLU A 56 13.58 -1.36 -14.22
C GLU A 56 13.52 -0.40 -13.03
N VAL A 57 12.69 -0.68 -12.01
CA VAL A 57 12.60 0.15 -10.79
C VAL A 57 13.90 0.14 -10.00
N LEU A 58 14.50 -1.04 -9.80
CA LEU A 58 15.78 -1.15 -9.10
C LEU A 58 16.90 -0.46 -9.88
N GLY A 59 16.88 -0.55 -11.21
CA GLY A 59 17.80 0.21 -12.06
C GLY A 59 17.65 1.71 -11.87
N LEU A 60 16.42 2.23 -11.81
CA LEU A 60 16.18 3.65 -11.53
C LEU A 60 16.68 4.04 -10.13
N ARG A 61 16.39 3.23 -9.12
CA ARG A 61 16.82 3.45 -7.74
C ARG A 61 18.35 3.52 -7.62
N ALA A 62 19.07 2.62 -8.28
CA ALA A 62 20.53 2.64 -8.31
C ALA A 62 21.09 3.93 -8.97
N ARG A 63 20.47 4.39 -10.06
CA ARG A 63 20.86 5.66 -10.71
C ARG A 63 20.55 6.88 -9.84
N PHE A 64 19.44 6.87 -9.12
CA PHE A 64 19.09 7.90 -8.16
C PHE A 64 20.13 8.00 -7.03
N ASP A 65 20.44 6.87 -6.40
CA ASP A 65 21.45 6.80 -5.34
C ASP A 65 22.83 7.28 -5.83
N ALA A 66 23.24 6.87 -7.05
CA ALA A 66 24.50 7.30 -7.65
C ALA A 66 24.58 8.82 -7.84
N ARG A 67 23.53 9.43 -8.41
CA ARG A 67 23.47 10.90 -8.62
C ARG A 67 23.46 11.67 -7.31
N TYR A 68 22.72 11.18 -6.32
CA TYR A 68 22.71 11.79 -5.00
C TYR A 68 24.09 11.73 -4.35
N GLY A 69 24.79 10.58 -4.46
CA GLY A 69 26.15 10.42 -3.97
C GLY A 69 27.18 11.29 -4.70
N GLU A 70 27.02 11.52 -6.01
CA GLU A 70 27.80 12.51 -6.78
C GLU A 70 27.56 13.93 -6.26
N LEU A 71 26.31 14.33 -6.09
CA LEU A 71 25.93 15.65 -5.57
C LEU A 71 26.53 15.90 -4.18
N CYS A 72 26.46 14.91 -3.28
CA CYS A 72 27.07 15.02 -1.95
C CYS A 72 28.59 15.20 -2.02
N ARG A 73 29.27 14.54 -2.95
CA ARG A 73 30.73 14.66 -3.13
C ARG A 73 31.14 16.01 -3.67
N GLU A 74 30.37 16.60 -4.60
CA GLU A 74 30.65 17.92 -5.16
C GLU A 74 30.66 19.00 -4.07
N VAL A 75 29.72 18.94 -3.13
CA VAL A 75 29.51 19.98 -2.12
C VAL A 75 30.39 19.83 -0.89
N LEU A 76 30.83 18.61 -0.56
CA LEU A 76 31.69 18.35 0.60
C LEU A 76 33.20 18.41 0.31
N THR A 77 33.60 19.06 -0.77
CA THR A 77 35.03 19.28 -1.06
C THR A 77 35.68 20.32 -0.15
N GLU A 78 34.91 21.06 0.66
CA GLU A 78 35.46 22.01 1.63
C GLU A 78 36.10 21.31 2.85
N PRO A 79 37.37 21.62 3.18
CA PRO A 79 38.03 21.05 4.35
C PRO A 79 37.33 21.45 5.65
N GLY A 80 36.74 20.48 6.35
CA GLY A 80 36.15 20.67 7.69
C GLY A 80 34.66 20.41 7.79
N THR A 81 33.96 20.18 6.67
CA THR A 81 32.53 19.89 6.66
C THR A 81 32.27 18.45 7.12
N PRO A 82 31.35 18.20 8.06
CA PRO A 82 31.00 16.85 8.50
C PRO A 82 30.58 16.00 7.29
N ARG A 83 31.10 14.76 7.22
CA ARG A 83 30.76 13.81 6.15
C ARG A 83 29.25 13.58 6.13
N THR A 84 28.56 14.03 5.08
CA THR A 84 27.17 13.69 4.82
C THR A 84 27.08 12.21 4.40
N PRO A 85 25.92 11.57 4.61
CA PRO A 85 25.69 10.21 4.17
C PRO A 85 25.91 10.08 2.64
N SER A 86 26.63 9.01 2.26
CA SER A 86 26.88 8.66 0.84
C SER A 86 25.66 8.10 0.10
N ARG A 87 24.51 7.98 0.77
CA ARG A 87 23.27 7.41 0.25
C ARG A 87 22.15 8.43 0.32
N ALA A 88 21.22 8.34 -0.64
CA ALA A 88 20.02 9.16 -0.62
C ALA A 88 19.23 8.96 0.68
N PRO A 89 18.44 9.97 1.11
CA PRO A 89 17.65 9.87 2.31
C PRO A 89 16.70 8.67 2.22
N ARG A 90 16.65 7.89 3.31
CA ARG A 90 15.85 6.67 3.37
C ARG A 90 14.38 6.98 3.06
N GLU A 91 13.73 6.10 2.30
CA GLU A 91 12.34 6.23 1.83
C GLU A 91 12.07 7.43 0.89
N ALA A 92 13.05 8.26 0.53
CA ALA A 92 12.79 9.43 -0.34
C ALA A 92 12.17 9.02 -1.69
N LEU A 93 12.72 7.99 -2.31
CA LEU A 93 12.19 7.46 -3.57
C LEU A 93 10.83 6.77 -3.38
N ASN A 94 10.62 6.08 -2.26
CA ASN A 94 9.35 5.41 -1.97
C ASN A 94 8.20 6.41 -1.76
N LYS A 95 8.49 7.52 -1.07
CA LYS A 95 7.55 8.63 -0.92
C LYS A 95 7.23 9.28 -2.26
N TRP A 96 8.25 9.46 -3.11
CA TRP A 96 8.07 9.96 -4.47
C TRP A 96 7.16 9.04 -5.31
N PHE A 97 7.35 7.72 -5.25
CA PHE A 97 6.43 6.77 -5.88
C PHE A 97 5.00 6.91 -5.33
N MET A 98 4.83 6.92 -4.00
CA MET A 98 3.50 7.03 -3.38
C MET A 98 2.73 8.30 -3.77
N GLU A 99 3.44 9.42 -3.92
CA GLU A 99 2.86 10.68 -4.42
C GLU A 99 2.32 10.52 -5.85
N ARG A 100 3.06 9.82 -6.73
CA ARG A 100 2.70 9.58 -8.15
C ARG A 100 1.59 8.54 -8.33
N LEU A 101 1.59 7.50 -7.52
CA LEU A 101 0.70 6.33 -7.64
C LEU A 101 -0.78 6.65 -7.47
N ASN A 102 -1.10 7.71 -6.73
CA ASN A 102 -2.47 8.15 -6.53
C ASN A 102 -3.01 9.02 -7.68
N SER A 103 -2.48 8.85 -8.90
CA SER A 103 -2.97 9.49 -10.12
C SER A 103 -3.26 8.42 -11.17
N LYS A 104 -4.30 8.64 -12.01
CA LYS A 104 -4.62 7.70 -13.10
C LYS A 104 -3.41 7.58 -14.01
N SER A 105 -2.83 6.39 -14.07
CA SER A 105 -1.55 6.20 -14.72
C SER A 105 -1.47 5.05 -15.69
N ALA A 106 -0.47 5.18 -16.55
CA ALA A 106 -0.09 4.27 -17.61
C ALA A 106 0.42 2.91 -17.11
N ASP A 107 1.05 2.89 -15.92
CA ASP A 107 1.56 1.70 -15.26
C ASP A 107 1.28 1.79 -13.74
N PRO A 108 0.81 0.70 -13.12
CA PRO A 108 0.33 0.69 -11.75
C PRO A 108 1.41 0.90 -10.68
N LEU A 109 2.72 0.84 -11.01
CA LEU A 109 3.81 1.10 -10.06
C LEU A 109 4.53 2.43 -10.32
N TRP A 110 4.71 2.80 -11.58
CA TRP A 110 5.46 4.00 -11.95
C TRP A 110 4.67 5.30 -11.79
N GLY A 111 3.34 5.22 -11.83
CA GLY A 111 2.49 6.39 -11.92
C GLY A 111 2.69 7.15 -13.25
N GLY A 112 2.23 8.41 -13.30
CA GLY A 112 2.38 9.28 -14.48
C GLY A 112 1.19 9.28 -15.43
N PRO A 113 1.11 10.19 -16.42
CA PRO A 113 -0.07 10.35 -17.26
C PRO A 113 -0.35 9.09 -18.11
N ALA A 114 -1.64 8.74 -18.24
CA ALA A 114 -2.08 7.58 -19.00
C ALA A 114 -1.93 7.71 -20.53
N SER A 115 -1.87 8.94 -21.06
CA SER A 115 -1.84 9.23 -22.50
C SER A 115 -0.44 9.61 -23.01
N ASP A 116 -0.19 9.20 -24.26
CA ASP A 116 0.96 9.54 -25.11
C ASP A 116 0.97 11.02 -25.56
N GLU A 117 0.16 11.86 -24.90
CA GLU A 117 0.07 13.27 -25.25
C GLU A 117 1.32 13.99 -24.75
N SER A 118 2.01 14.62 -25.70
CA SER A 118 3.21 15.45 -25.58
C SER A 118 3.11 16.67 -24.66
N ARG A 119 2.18 16.68 -23.70
CA ARG A 119 2.14 17.66 -22.62
C ARG A 119 2.97 17.14 -21.46
N PRO A 120 4.20 17.66 -21.27
CA PRO A 120 5.01 17.27 -20.15
C PRO A 120 4.33 17.82 -18.88
N HIS A 121 4.16 16.95 -17.89
CA HIS A 121 3.72 17.25 -16.52
C HIS A 121 2.21 17.43 -16.31
N SER A 122 1.54 16.36 -15.89
CA SER A 122 0.30 16.53 -15.12
C SER A 122 0.63 17.19 -13.78
N ALA A 123 -0.29 17.97 -13.22
CA ALA A 123 -0.09 18.66 -11.93
C ALA A 123 0.37 17.71 -10.81
N ALA A 124 -0.15 16.47 -10.78
CA ALA A 124 0.24 15.45 -9.81
C ALA A 124 1.69 14.97 -9.97
N THR A 125 2.19 14.84 -11.20
CA THR A 125 3.62 14.51 -11.42
C THR A 125 4.53 15.66 -10.99
N SER A 126 4.11 16.90 -11.24
CA SER A 126 4.83 18.09 -10.77
C SER A 126 4.88 18.17 -9.25
N GLU A 127 3.79 17.86 -8.56
CA GLU A 127 3.74 17.91 -7.09
C GLU A 127 4.66 16.86 -6.45
N ALA A 128 4.68 15.64 -7.01
CA ALA A 128 5.58 14.58 -6.56
C ALA A 128 7.06 14.96 -6.71
N ASP A 129 7.42 15.48 -7.89
CA ASP A 129 8.78 15.89 -8.21
C ASP A 129 9.24 17.05 -7.30
N GLU A 130 8.35 18.01 -7.02
CA GLU A 130 8.56 19.08 -6.04
C GLU A 130 8.66 18.55 -4.61
N GLY A 131 7.85 17.56 -4.23
CA GLY A 131 7.91 16.88 -2.94
C GLY A 131 9.26 16.22 -2.68
N LEU A 132 9.77 15.48 -3.67
CA LEU A 132 11.11 14.91 -3.63
C LEU A 132 12.18 16.00 -3.55
N CYS A 133 12.09 17.05 -4.37
CA CYS A 133 13.02 18.17 -4.34
C CYS A 133 13.10 18.81 -2.96
N ARG A 134 11.95 19.14 -2.35
CA ARG A 134 11.87 19.70 -0.99
C ARG A 134 12.53 18.78 0.05
N ASN A 135 12.29 17.47 -0.03
CA ASN A 135 12.88 16.51 0.90
C ASN A 135 14.41 16.46 0.79
N LEU A 136 14.95 16.41 -0.43
CA LEU A 136 16.39 16.40 -0.65
C LEU A 136 17.05 17.72 -0.23
N CYS A 137 16.42 18.85 -0.55
CA CYS A 137 16.87 20.18 -0.11
C CYS A 137 16.88 20.30 1.42
N ARG A 138 15.87 19.79 2.12
CA ARG A 138 15.83 19.84 3.60
C ARG A 138 17.03 19.16 4.24
N GLU A 139 17.52 18.07 3.65
CA GLU A 139 18.68 17.33 4.13
C GLU A 139 20.01 17.99 3.73
N LEU A 140 20.08 18.57 2.53
CA LEU A 140 21.34 19.04 1.94
C LEU A 140 21.66 20.52 2.18
N LEU A 141 20.64 21.36 2.37
CA LEU A 141 20.82 22.81 2.51
C LEU A 141 21.26 23.31 3.89
N PRO A 142 20.94 22.65 5.04
CA PRO A 142 21.33 23.16 6.35
C PRO A 142 22.86 23.37 6.46
N GLY A 143 23.26 24.58 6.86
CA GLY A 143 24.66 24.95 7.04
C GLY A 143 25.36 25.53 5.81
N LEU A 144 24.69 25.58 4.65
CA LEU A 144 25.19 26.27 3.46
C LEU A 144 24.91 27.78 3.52
N ASP A 145 25.79 28.58 2.89
CA ASP A 145 25.49 29.98 2.62
C ASP A 145 24.41 30.13 1.53
N ALA A 146 23.92 31.36 1.32
CA ALA A 146 22.82 31.61 0.40
C ALA A 146 23.15 31.31 -1.08
N GLU A 147 24.42 31.39 -1.49
CA GLU A 147 24.83 31.12 -2.88
C GLU A 147 25.00 29.62 -3.11
N ALA A 148 25.67 28.93 -2.18
CA ALA A 148 25.80 27.49 -2.16
C ALA A 148 24.43 26.81 -2.06
N ALA A 149 23.51 27.34 -1.23
CA ALA A 149 22.16 26.83 -1.10
C ALA A 149 21.36 26.93 -2.41
N ARG A 150 21.40 28.08 -3.11
CA ARG A 150 20.75 28.24 -4.42
C ARG A 150 21.33 27.30 -5.47
N THR A 151 22.65 27.14 -5.47
CA THR A 151 23.33 26.24 -6.40
C THR A 151 22.92 24.79 -6.15
N MET A 152 22.91 24.37 -4.88
CA MET A 152 22.47 23.05 -4.45
C MET A 152 21.00 22.79 -4.84
N GLU A 153 20.11 23.74 -4.58
CA GLU A 153 18.70 23.62 -4.92
C GLU A 153 18.50 23.40 -6.43
N ASN A 154 19.21 24.14 -7.28
CA ASN A 154 19.15 23.95 -8.74
C ASN A 154 19.63 22.55 -9.15
N ARG A 155 20.66 22.01 -8.51
CA ARG A 155 21.19 20.66 -8.78
C ARG A 155 20.23 19.58 -8.30
N VAL A 156 19.61 19.76 -7.14
CA VAL A 156 18.54 18.85 -6.65
C VAL A 156 17.38 18.82 -7.65
N ARG A 157 16.92 19.98 -8.13
CA ARG A 157 15.87 20.04 -9.17
C ARG A 157 16.28 19.32 -10.45
N GLU A 158 17.54 19.46 -10.88
CA GLU A 158 18.09 18.74 -12.03
C GLU A 158 18.01 17.21 -11.85
N ILE A 159 18.38 16.70 -10.67
CA ILE A 159 18.27 15.27 -10.35
C ILE A 159 16.81 14.81 -10.39
N CYS A 160 15.89 15.53 -9.74
CA CYS A 160 14.47 15.18 -9.74
C CYS A 160 13.87 15.16 -11.16
N SER A 161 14.21 16.16 -11.98
CA SER A 161 13.76 16.23 -13.38
C SER A 161 14.28 15.06 -14.22
N LYS A 162 15.57 14.73 -14.11
CA LYS A 162 16.16 13.57 -14.80
C LYS A 162 15.52 12.25 -14.36
N LEU A 163 15.27 12.11 -13.05
CA LEU A 163 14.62 10.93 -12.49
C LEU A 163 13.21 10.74 -13.07
N ALA A 164 12.41 11.81 -13.14
CA ALA A 164 11.07 11.77 -13.72
C ALA A 164 11.07 11.38 -15.21
N LEU A 165 12.00 11.91 -16.00
CA LEU A 165 12.18 11.56 -17.40
C LEU A 165 12.56 10.08 -17.58
N GLU A 166 13.47 9.57 -16.75
CA GLU A 166 13.88 8.17 -16.80
C GLU A 166 12.77 7.21 -16.37
N ALA A 167 11.96 7.57 -15.38
CA ALA A 167 10.79 6.79 -15.01
C ALA A 167 9.79 6.70 -16.17
N ALA A 168 9.50 7.83 -16.85
CA ALA A 168 8.65 7.84 -18.03
C ALA A 168 9.23 6.97 -19.17
N ALA A 169 10.54 7.07 -19.43
CA ALA A 169 11.21 6.22 -20.41
C ALA A 169 11.16 4.73 -20.04
N SER A 170 11.25 4.40 -18.75
CA SER A 170 11.16 3.02 -18.24
C SER A 170 9.76 2.43 -18.47
N VAL A 171 8.69 3.22 -18.30
CA VAL A 171 7.31 2.81 -18.63
C VAL A 171 7.17 2.48 -20.11
N LEU A 172 7.71 3.33 -21.00
CA LEU A 172 7.69 3.09 -22.44
C LEU A 172 8.50 1.84 -22.82
N SER A 173 9.66 1.66 -22.22
CA SER A 173 10.50 0.46 -22.36
C SER A 173 9.72 -0.80 -21.96
N LEU A 174 9.05 -0.79 -20.80
CA LEU A 174 8.24 -1.91 -20.31
C LEU A 174 7.09 -2.24 -21.27
N ARG A 175 6.38 -1.23 -21.77
CA ARG A 175 5.30 -1.42 -22.76
C ARG A 175 5.80 -1.99 -24.08
N LYS A 176 6.97 -1.55 -24.54
CA LYS A 176 7.58 -2.12 -25.74
C LYS A 176 7.94 -3.58 -25.53
N LYS A 177 8.60 -3.89 -24.41
CA LYS A 177 8.89 -5.27 -23.99
C LYS A 177 7.59 -6.09 -23.92
N PHE A 178 6.48 -5.49 -23.46
CA PHE A 178 5.11 -6.06 -23.49
C PHE A 178 4.67 -6.55 -24.84
N SER A 179 4.78 -5.72 -25.87
CA SER A 179 4.40 -6.15 -27.22
C SER A 179 5.27 -7.27 -27.80
N GLU A 180 6.49 -7.46 -27.28
CA GLU A 180 7.49 -8.38 -27.82
C GLU A 180 7.50 -9.76 -27.12
N LEU A 181 6.88 -9.89 -25.94
CA LEU A 181 7.15 -10.98 -24.99
C LEU A 181 6.33 -12.29 -25.12
N SER A 182 5.70 -12.54 -26.27
CA SER A 182 4.82 -13.71 -26.48
C SER A 182 5.46 -15.10 -26.32
N GLU A 183 6.79 -15.20 -26.28
CA GLU A 183 7.51 -16.48 -26.13
C GLU A 183 8.05 -16.74 -24.72
N LEU A 184 8.47 -15.71 -23.98
CA LEU A 184 9.11 -15.87 -22.67
C LEU A 184 8.11 -16.24 -21.55
N GLU A 185 6.85 -15.80 -21.68
CA GLU A 185 5.78 -16.14 -20.72
C GLU A 185 5.45 -17.64 -20.70
N ARG A 186 5.60 -18.33 -21.84
CA ARG A 186 5.23 -19.74 -21.95
C ARG A 186 6.15 -20.69 -21.17
N GLY A 187 7.33 -20.21 -20.78
CA GLY A 187 8.35 -21.03 -20.15
C GLY A 187 8.61 -20.78 -18.67
N SER A 188 8.20 -19.64 -18.12
CA SER A 188 8.54 -19.30 -16.73
C SER A 188 7.51 -19.87 -15.75
N SER A 189 7.97 -20.38 -14.60
CA SER A 189 7.09 -20.90 -13.55
C SER A 189 7.46 -20.35 -12.18
N VAL A 190 6.46 -20.13 -11.33
CA VAL A 190 6.68 -19.73 -9.94
C VAL A 190 6.95 -20.97 -9.10
N SER A 191 8.04 -20.93 -8.33
CA SER A 191 8.34 -21.91 -7.29
C SER A 191 8.06 -21.33 -5.92
N ALA A 192 7.52 -22.16 -5.02
CA ALA A 192 7.32 -21.84 -3.61
C ALA A 192 7.91 -22.98 -2.76
N THR A 193 8.92 -22.67 -1.95
CA THR A 193 9.63 -23.68 -1.13
C THR A 193 9.58 -23.27 0.33
N PHE A 194 9.25 -24.20 1.23
CA PHE A 194 9.25 -23.91 2.66
C PHE A 194 10.67 -24.01 3.24
N ASP A 195 11.17 -22.92 3.80
CA ASP A 195 12.41 -22.90 4.57
C ASP A 195 12.09 -23.17 6.05
N ALA A 196 12.32 -24.41 6.46
CA ALA A 196 12.07 -24.84 7.85
C ALA A 196 12.96 -24.14 8.88
N ARG A 197 14.14 -23.64 8.48
CA ARG A 197 15.04 -22.91 9.39
C ARG A 197 14.52 -21.51 9.66
N ARG A 198 14.05 -20.82 8.61
CA ARG A 198 13.49 -19.46 8.71
C ARG A 198 12.01 -19.43 9.09
N GLY A 199 11.32 -20.57 9.02
CA GLY A 199 9.89 -20.67 9.29
C GLY A 199 9.03 -19.89 8.29
N CYS A 200 9.47 -19.77 7.04
CA CYS A 200 8.81 -18.99 6.00
C CYS A 200 8.84 -19.70 4.64
N TYR A 201 8.01 -19.25 3.71
CA TYR A 201 8.04 -19.69 2.31
C TYR A 201 8.92 -18.74 1.49
N LEU A 202 9.68 -19.34 0.58
CA LEU A 202 10.57 -18.73 -0.38
C LEU A 202 9.95 -18.82 -1.78
N PHE A 203 9.73 -17.68 -2.41
CA PHE A 203 9.11 -17.55 -3.73
C PHE A 203 10.13 -17.07 -4.76
N SER A 204 10.23 -17.78 -5.88
CA SER A 204 11.14 -17.42 -6.98
C SER A 204 10.52 -17.70 -8.34
N LEU A 205 10.96 -16.96 -9.35
CA LEU A 205 10.61 -17.20 -10.74
C LEU A 205 11.68 -18.07 -11.38
N LEU A 206 11.30 -19.28 -11.82
CA LEU A 206 12.20 -20.22 -12.49
C LEU A 206 12.06 -20.10 -14.01
N PRO A 207 13.17 -20.05 -14.76
CA PRO A 207 13.16 -20.24 -16.21
C PRO A 207 12.65 -21.63 -16.60
N GLU A 208 12.22 -21.79 -17.85
CA GLU A 208 11.73 -23.07 -18.37
C GLU A 208 12.79 -24.17 -18.24
N GLY A 209 12.40 -25.31 -17.68
CA GLY A 209 13.29 -26.47 -17.50
C GLY A 209 14.33 -26.34 -16.39
N ALA A 210 14.38 -25.23 -15.65
CA ALA A 210 15.24 -25.12 -14.47
C ALA A 210 14.64 -25.91 -13.29
N SER A 211 15.39 -26.87 -12.76
CA SER A 211 15.05 -27.55 -11.51
C SER A 211 15.64 -26.81 -10.31
N LEU A 212 14.91 -26.78 -9.19
CA LEU A 212 15.39 -26.19 -7.93
C LEU A 212 16.73 -26.81 -7.47
N GLU A 213 16.98 -28.07 -7.83
CA GLU A 213 18.23 -28.79 -7.49
C GLU A 213 19.48 -28.21 -8.17
N THR A 214 19.30 -27.40 -9.22
CA THR A 214 20.41 -26.77 -9.96
C THR A 214 20.76 -25.37 -9.44
N LEU A 215 19.96 -24.81 -8.54
CA LEU A 215 20.31 -23.55 -7.90
C LEU A 215 21.43 -23.83 -6.89
N PRO A 216 22.55 -23.09 -6.94
CA PRO A 216 23.58 -23.22 -5.92
C PRO A 216 22.90 -23.02 -4.56
N ALA A 217 23.16 -23.91 -3.61
CA ALA A 217 22.81 -23.70 -2.21
C ALA A 217 23.53 -22.42 -1.80
N ALA A 218 22.87 -21.28 -1.96
CA ALA A 218 23.44 -20.00 -1.62
C ALA A 218 23.76 -20.10 -0.12
N ASP A 219 25.02 -19.86 0.22
CA ASP A 219 25.47 -19.71 1.60
C ASP A 219 24.79 -18.45 2.18
N LEU A 220 23.52 -18.61 2.56
CA LEU A 220 22.64 -17.59 3.14
C LEU A 220 22.94 -17.36 4.63
N GLU A 221 24.08 -17.86 5.13
CA GLU A 221 24.50 -17.76 6.53
C GLU A 221 25.09 -16.38 6.90
N SER A 222 25.28 -15.46 5.94
CA SER A 222 25.94 -14.16 6.19
C SER A 222 24.99 -12.99 6.59
N GLU A 223 23.68 -13.20 6.76
CA GLU A 223 22.74 -12.08 6.98
C GLU A 223 22.54 -11.67 8.46
N CYS A 224 23.12 -12.37 9.43
CA CYS A 224 23.05 -11.95 10.84
C CYS A 224 24.19 -11.02 11.30
N SER A 225 25.20 -10.76 10.46
CA SER A 225 26.32 -9.89 10.81
C SER A 225 26.45 -8.72 9.83
N GLY A 226 25.65 -7.66 10.04
CA GLY A 226 25.93 -6.23 9.77
C GLY A 226 26.76 -5.74 8.57
N GLY A 227 27.05 -6.56 7.56
CA GLY A 227 27.91 -6.26 6.43
C GLY A 227 27.07 -6.04 5.18
N GLU A 228 26.94 -4.78 4.77
CA GLU A 228 26.24 -4.36 3.55
C GLU A 228 27.06 -4.70 2.29
N SER A 229 27.23 -5.98 1.99
CA SER A 229 27.80 -6.43 0.72
C SER A 229 26.68 -6.63 -0.29
N ALA A 230 26.57 -5.70 -1.25
CA ALA A 230 25.67 -5.77 -2.38
C ALA A 230 26.17 -6.82 -3.40
N ASP A 231 25.86 -8.09 -3.19
CA ASP A 231 26.14 -9.14 -4.17
C ASP A 231 24.92 -9.33 -5.08
N ALA A 232 25.01 -8.78 -6.29
CA ALA A 232 23.92 -8.62 -7.26
C ALA A 232 23.61 -9.90 -8.08
N GLY A 233 23.90 -11.09 -7.53
CA GLY A 233 23.83 -12.35 -8.27
C GLY A 233 22.97 -13.46 -7.64
N SER A 234 22.33 -13.23 -6.50
CA SER A 234 21.46 -14.25 -5.90
C SER A 234 20.11 -14.31 -6.62
N SER A 235 19.65 -15.53 -6.90
CA SER A 235 18.28 -15.81 -7.37
C SER A 235 17.29 -14.99 -6.54
N GLU A 236 16.41 -14.23 -7.19
CA GLU A 236 15.49 -13.34 -6.49
C GLU A 236 14.47 -14.17 -5.70
N VAL A 237 14.63 -14.19 -4.38
CA VAL A 237 13.76 -14.92 -3.47
C VAL A 237 12.94 -13.95 -2.63
N PHE A 238 11.62 -14.06 -2.72
CA PHE A 238 10.69 -13.34 -1.85
C PHE A 238 10.28 -14.20 -0.67
N THR A 239 10.13 -13.58 0.50
CA THR A 239 9.77 -14.27 1.75
C THR A 239 8.35 -13.94 2.18
N ILE A 240 7.62 -14.94 2.65
CA ILE A 240 6.31 -14.78 3.27
C ILE A 240 6.10 -15.79 4.38
N SER A 241 5.50 -15.36 5.49
CA SER A 241 5.18 -16.24 6.60
C SER A 241 4.04 -17.20 6.26
N PRO A 242 3.95 -18.38 6.91
CA PRO A 242 2.82 -19.28 6.76
C PRO A 242 1.47 -18.60 7.02
N SER A 243 1.39 -17.75 8.06
CA SER A 243 0.14 -17.06 8.41
C SER A 243 -0.26 -16.01 7.37
N ALA A 244 0.70 -15.26 6.81
CA ALA A 244 0.44 -14.31 5.73
C ALA A 244 0.06 -15.02 4.42
N LEU A 245 0.72 -16.14 4.08
CA LEU A 245 0.34 -16.95 2.92
C LEU A 245 -1.08 -17.51 3.05
N ALA A 246 -1.44 -18.01 4.25
CA ALA A 246 -2.80 -18.48 4.54
C ALA A 246 -3.84 -17.36 4.45
N ARG A 247 -3.49 -16.14 4.86
CA ARG A 247 -4.32 -14.93 4.69
C ARG A 247 -4.60 -14.65 3.22
N LEU A 248 -3.57 -14.60 2.37
CA LEU A 248 -3.75 -14.42 0.91
C LEU A 248 -4.65 -15.50 0.31
N GLY A 249 -4.46 -16.77 0.70
CA GLY A 249 -5.32 -17.87 0.24
C GLY A 249 -6.77 -17.76 0.71
N LYS A 250 -7.03 -17.19 1.89
CA LYS A 250 -8.39 -16.90 2.38
C LYS A 250 -9.03 -15.76 1.58
N LEU A 251 -8.28 -14.68 1.34
CA LEU A 251 -8.73 -13.53 0.56
C LEU A 251 -9.09 -13.93 -0.89
N LEU A 252 -8.20 -14.66 -1.57
CA LEU A 252 -8.41 -15.13 -2.93
C LEU A 252 -9.65 -16.03 -3.05
N ARG A 253 -9.82 -16.99 -2.12
CA ARG A 253 -11.01 -17.86 -2.10
C ARG A 253 -12.31 -17.07 -1.88
N LYS A 254 -12.28 -16.05 -1.02
CA LYS A 254 -13.43 -15.15 -0.77
C LYS A 254 -13.77 -14.37 -2.04
N ALA A 255 -12.76 -13.80 -2.71
CA ALA A 255 -12.89 -13.08 -3.97
C ALA A 255 -13.44 -13.99 -5.09
N ALA A 256 -12.84 -15.16 -5.31
CA ALA A 256 -13.28 -16.13 -6.33
C ALA A 256 -14.72 -16.60 -6.09
N LYS A 257 -15.09 -16.91 -4.84
CA LYS A 257 -16.46 -17.28 -4.49
C LYS A 257 -17.44 -16.14 -4.80
N ARG A 258 -17.09 -14.90 -4.46
CA ARG A 258 -17.93 -13.73 -4.72
C ARG A 258 -18.08 -13.48 -6.22
N ALA A 259 -16.97 -13.53 -6.98
CA ALA A 259 -16.96 -13.36 -8.42
C ALA A 259 -17.86 -14.39 -9.10
N LYS A 260 -17.74 -15.67 -8.71
CA LYS A 260 -18.60 -16.75 -9.23
C LYS A 260 -20.07 -16.56 -8.93
N LEU A 261 -20.42 -16.10 -7.73
CA LEU A 261 -21.82 -15.83 -7.37
C LEU A 261 -22.41 -14.70 -8.20
N MET A 262 -21.63 -13.65 -8.45
CA MET A 262 -22.11 -12.46 -9.16
C MET A 262 -22.02 -12.61 -10.69
N ALA A 263 -21.15 -13.46 -11.22
CA ALA A 263 -21.04 -13.74 -12.66
C ALA A 263 -22.28 -14.44 -13.24
N VAL A 264 -23.08 -15.13 -12.40
CA VAL A 264 -24.34 -15.78 -12.82
C VAL A 264 -25.40 -14.75 -13.25
N ASP A 265 -25.32 -13.53 -12.71
CA ASP A 265 -26.30 -12.48 -12.98
C ASP A 265 -25.91 -11.57 -14.16
N ILE A 266 -24.71 -11.74 -14.72
CA ILE A 266 -24.15 -10.80 -15.69
C ILE A 266 -23.73 -11.52 -16.97
N GLU A 267 -24.70 -12.15 -17.65
CA GLU A 267 -24.55 -12.59 -19.05
C GLU A 267 -24.38 -11.41 -20.04
N THR A 268 -24.37 -10.16 -19.55
CA THR A 268 -24.29 -8.93 -20.36
C THR A 268 -23.05 -8.06 -20.10
N SER A 269 -22.14 -8.44 -19.19
CA SER A 269 -20.91 -7.69 -18.92
C SER A 269 -19.82 -8.03 -19.92
N GLY A 270 -19.10 -7.02 -20.39
CA GLY A 270 -18.00 -7.17 -21.35
C GLY A 270 -16.93 -8.19 -20.95
N GLY A 271 -16.11 -8.60 -21.93
CA GLY A 271 -15.20 -9.75 -21.82
C GLY A 271 -14.21 -9.76 -20.65
N GLY A 272 -13.88 -8.60 -20.06
CA GLY A 272 -12.92 -8.51 -18.95
C GLY A 272 -13.33 -9.29 -17.70
N LEU A 273 -14.59 -9.18 -17.24
CA LEU A 273 -15.01 -9.90 -16.03
C LEU A 273 -14.97 -11.42 -16.21
N ALA A 274 -15.34 -11.91 -17.39
CA ALA A 274 -15.24 -13.33 -17.73
C ALA A 274 -13.79 -13.82 -17.68
N SER A 275 -12.85 -13.05 -18.24
CA SER A 275 -11.41 -13.35 -18.17
C SER A 275 -10.91 -13.42 -16.73
N SER A 276 -11.26 -12.45 -15.88
CA SER A 276 -10.87 -12.47 -14.46
C SER A 276 -11.45 -13.66 -13.71
N VAL A 277 -12.70 -14.04 -13.98
CA VAL A 277 -13.33 -15.21 -13.37
C VAL A 277 -12.67 -16.51 -13.83
N ALA A 278 -12.30 -16.61 -15.11
CA ALA A 278 -11.57 -17.77 -15.64
C ALA A 278 -10.18 -17.86 -15.00
N PHE A 279 -9.44 -16.75 -14.95
CA PHE A 279 -8.14 -16.66 -14.31
C PHE A 279 -8.19 -17.11 -12.84
N LEU A 280 -9.18 -16.67 -12.07
CA LEU A 280 -9.38 -17.10 -10.67
C LEU A 280 -9.64 -18.61 -10.48
N GLN A 281 -9.92 -19.35 -11.55
CA GLN A 281 -10.16 -20.80 -11.52
C GLN A 281 -8.94 -21.64 -11.91
N GLU A 282 -7.87 -21.02 -12.41
CA GLU A 282 -6.65 -21.74 -12.79
C GLU A 282 -5.85 -22.17 -11.54
N ASP A 283 -5.27 -23.37 -11.58
CA ASP A 283 -4.52 -23.94 -10.46
C ASP A 283 -3.28 -23.12 -10.08
N SER A 284 -2.65 -22.47 -11.07
CA SER A 284 -1.45 -21.63 -10.88
C SER A 284 -1.74 -20.25 -10.31
N THR A 285 -2.99 -19.78 -10.36
CA THR A 285 -3.32 -18.37 -10.06
C THR A 285 -2.95 -17.95 -8.66
N PHE A 286 -3.15 -18.81 -7.67
CA PHE A 286 -2.76 -18.48 -6.30
C PHE A 286 -1.25 -18.21 -6.17
N TRP A 287 -0.41 -19.04 -6.77
CA TRP A 287 1.04 -18.92 -6.70
C TRP A 287 1.54 -17.73 -7.52
N ASN A 288 1.00 -17.54 -8.72
CA ASN A 288 1.33 -16.41 -9.59
C ASN A 288 0.96 -15.08 -8.91
N LEU A 289 -0.27 -14.95 -8.40
CA LEU A 289 -0.68 -13.74 -7.70
C LEU A 289 0.14 -13.48 -6.44
N THR A 290 0.46 -14.52 -5.66
CA THR A 290 1.30 -14.38 -4.46
C THR A 290 2.69 -13.86 -4.83
N PHE A 291 3.33 -14.46 -5.84
CA PHE A 291 4.61 -13.98 -6.35
C PHE A 291 4.50 -12.53 -6.82
N CYS A 292 3.49 -12.21 -7.63
CA CYS A 292 3.30 -10.86 -8.15
C CYS A 292 3.12 -9.84 -7.02
N THR A 293 2.32 -10.15 -6.00
CA THR A 293 2.12 -9.28 -4.83
C THR A 293 3.42 -9.08 -4.07
N LEU A 294 4.14 -10.15 -3.75
CA LEU A 294 5.42 -10.03 -3.04
C LEU A 294 6.44 -9.23 -3.85
N CYS A 295 6.58 -9.51 -5.15
CA CYS A 295 7.48 -8.80 -6.05
C CYS A 295 7.10 -7.31 -6.16
N ARG A 296 5.82 -6.99 -6.36
CA ARG A 296 5.33 -5.61 -6.51
C ARG A 296 5.57 -4.78 -5.24
N TYR A 297 5.19 -5.31 -4.07
CA TYR A 297 5.36 -4.61 -2.80
C TYR A 297 6.84 -4.50 -2.40
N ASP A 298 7.66 -5.55 -2.63
CA ASP A 298 9.11 -5.48 -2.46
C ASP A 298 9.74 -4.42 -3.38
N THR A 299 9.28 -4.34 -4.63
CA THR A 299 9.75 -3.33 -5.59
C THR A 299 9.40 -1.91 -5.16
N LEU A 300 8.18 -1.68 -4.66
CA LEU A 300 7.76 -0.37 -4.14
C LEU A 300 8.59 0.06 -2.94
N PHE A 301 8.91 -0.87 -2.05
CA PHE A 301 9.68 -0.58 -0.83
C PHE A 301 11.18 -0.52 -1.08
N GLY A 302 11.68 -1.25 -2.05
CA GLY A 302 13.11 -1.40 -2.31
C GLY A 302 13.74 -2.58 -1.56
N PRO A 303 14.94 -2.99 -1.99
CA PRO A 303 15.55 -4.27 -1.60
C PRO A 303 16.21 -4.24 -0.22
N GLY A 304 16.33 -3.07 0.42
CA GLY A 304 17.00 -2.96 1.71
C GLY A 304 16.18 -3.63 2.82
N HIS A 305 16.87 -4.35 3.73
CA HIS A 305 16.24 -5.14 4.80
C HIS A 305 15.22 -4.38 5.68
N LYS A 306 15.35 -3.05 5.78
CA LYS A 306 14.45 -2.18 6.55
C LYS A 306 13.62 -1.23 5.67
N GLU A 307 13.78 -1.26 4.35
CA GLU A 307 13.05 -0.33 3.48
C GLU A 307 11.55 -0.65 3.46
N GLY A 308 10.72 0.38 3.29
CA GLY A 308 9.26 0.28 3.38
C GLY A 308 8.69 0.26 4.81
N GLY A 309 9.47 -0.18 5.80
CA GLY A 309 9.02 -0.25 7.20
C GLY A 309 8.69 1.12 7.83
N GLY A 310 9.14 2.23 7.23
CA GLY A 310 8.81 3.59 7.66
C GLY A 310 7.75 4.30 6.82
N LEU A 311 7.18 3.64 5.80
CA LEU A 311 6.27 4.29 4.83
C LEU A 311 4.80 4.18 5.25
N HIS A 312 4.42 3.01 5.77
CA HIS A 312 3.07 2.71 6.24
C HIS A 312 3.12 1.54 7.24
N ALA A 313 2.26 1.56 8.25
CA ALA A 313 2.14 0.51 9.27
C ALA A 313 0.66 0.36 9.63
N ALA A 314 0.21 -0.85 9.94
CA ALA A 314 -1.21 -1.10 10.19
C ALA A 314 -1.58 -0.79 11.66
N VAL A 315 -2.80 -0.30 11.89
CA VAL A 315 -3.32 -0.15 13.26
C VAL A 315 -3.60 -1.52 13.87
N PRO A 316 -3.54 -1.68 15.21
CA PRO A 316 -3.80 -2.95 15.87
C PRO A 316 -5.25 -3.45 15.69
N ASP A 317 -5.43 -4.78 15.74
CA ASP A 317 -6.75 -5.44 15.61
C ASP A 317 -7.75 -5.00 16.68
N GLU A 318 -7.27 -4.60 17.86
CA GLU A 318 -8.06 -4.09 18.96
C GLU A 318 -8.74 -2.76 18.58
N VAL A 319 -8.08 -1.91 17.80
CA VAL A 319 -8.65 -0.65 17.30
C VAL A 319 -9.80 -0.95 16.35
N PHE A 320 -9.61 -1.84 15.37
CA PHE A 320 -10.69 -2.28 14.49
C PHE A 320 -11.86 -2.87 15.26
N SER A 321 -11.59 -3.73 16.25
CA SER A 321 -12.61 -4.35 17.09
C SER A 321 -13.44 -3.32 17.85
N ALA A 322 -12.80 -2.25 18.33
CA ALA A 322 -13.50 -1.15 19.01
C ALA A 322 -14.28 -0.25 18.03
N LEU A 323 -13.75 -0.02 16.82
CA LEU A 323 -14.46 0.70 15.76
C LEU A 323 -15.74 -0.03 15.30
N GLU A 324 -15.73 -1.36 15.31
CA GLU A 324 -16.92 -2.17 15.03
C GLU A 324 -18.06 -1.95 16.04
N GLY A 325 -17.74 -1.44 17.23
CA GLY A 325 -18.69 -1.08 18.28
C GLY A 325 -19.25 0.34 18.19
N LEU A 326 -18.77 1.18 17.26
CA LEU A 326 -19.26 2.56 17.10
C LEU A 326 -20.73 2.59 16.63
N GLU A 327 -21.21 1.59 15.89
CA GLU A 327 -22.61 1.54 15.45
C GLU A 327 -23.11 0.11 15.15
N SER A 328 -24.43 0.00 15.01
CA SER A 328 -25.14 -1.26 14.71
C SER A 328 -24.60 -1.95 13.44
N SER A 329 -24.40 -3.27 13.52
CA SER A 329 -23.84 -4.26 12.55
C SER A 329 -24.21 -4.22 11.04
N ARG A 330 -24.84 -3.16 10.52
CA ARG A 330 -25.34 -3.06 9.13
C ARG A 330 -24.60 -2.06 8.24
N LEU A 331 -23.69 -1.26 8.80
CA LEU A 331 -22.92 -0.29 8.03
C LEU A 331 -21.77 -0.95 7.26
N ALA A 332 -21.44 -0.37 6.10
CA ALA A 332 -20.23 -0.71 5.38
C ALA A 332 -19.00 -0.37 6.24
N ARG A 333 -17.97 -1.22 6.14
CA ARG A 333 -16.72 -1.10 6.90
C ARG A 333 -15.55 -1.19 5.94
N LEU A 334 -14.68 -0.20 5.95
CA LEU A 334 -13.58 -0.11 4.99
C LEU A 334 -12.29 0.40 5.66
N GLU A 335 -11.22 -0.34 5.45
CA GLU A 335 -9.84 0.09 5.70
C GLU A 335 -9.32 0.80 4.44
N CYS A 336 -9.15 2.11 4.50
CA CYS A 336 -8.97 2.94 3.31
C CYS A 336 -7.55 2.89 2.75
N PHE A 337 -6.56 2.47 3.53
CA PHE A 337 -5.18 2.35 3.07
C PHE A 337 -4.59 1.04 3.60
N ALA A 338 -4.53 0.02 2.76
CA ALA A 338 -4.05 -1.31 3.14
C ALA A 338 -3.31 -2.00 2.00
N SER A 339 -2.97 -3.27 2.25
CA SER A 339 -2.50 -4.22 1.23
C SER A 339 -3.10 -5.59 1.53
N PRO A 340 -3.20 -6.52 0.55
CA PRO A 340 -3.61 -7.90 0.83
C PRO A 340 -2.75 -8.60 1.90
N LEU A 341 -1.50 -8.13 2.09
CA LEU A 341 -0.56 -8.67 3.06
C LEU A 341 -0.95 -8.36 4.51
N LEU A 342 -1.57 -7.20 4.76
CA LEU A 342 -1.82 -6.68 6.12
C LEU A 342 -3.26 -6.21 6.37
N CYS A 343 -4.15 -6.26 5.38
CA CYS A 343 -5.51 -5.75 5.53
C CYS A 343 -6.32 -6.50 6.59
N GLN A 344 -7.29 -5.81 7.17
CA GLN A 344 -8.18 -6.37 8.15
C GLN A 344 -9.17 -7.38 7.53
N GLN A 345 -9.24 -8.59 8.07
CA GLN A 345 -9.91 -9.73 7.39
C GLN A 345 -11.43 -9.59 7.28
N ASN A 346 -12.03 -8.84 8.21
CA ASN A 346 -13.49 -8.68 8.31
C ASN A 346 -14.01 -7.40 7.65
N TRP A 347 -13.10 -6.55 7.15
CA TRP A 347 -13.42 -5.28 6.52
C TRP A 347 -13.22 -5.38 5.01
N HIS A 348 -13.84 -4.47 4.26
CA HIS A 348 -13.34 -4.17 2.92
C HIS A 348 -12.01 -3.43 3.05
N PHE A 349 -11.20 -3.43 2.00
CA PHE A 349 -9.98 -2.64 2.00
C PHE A 349 -9.73 -2.00 0.65
N CYS A 350 -9.09 -0.84 0.67
CA CYS A 350 -8.49 -0.19 -0.48
C CYS A 350 -6.97 -0.45 -0.47
N SER A 351 -6.36 -0.51 -1.64
CA SER A 351 -4.91 -0.65 -1.79
C SER A 351 -4.42 0.08 -3.04
N VAL A 352 -3.11 0.28 -3.14
CA VAL A 352 -2.52 1.12 -4.19
C VAL A 352 -2.48 0.46 -5.58
N PHE A 353 -2.54 -0.87 -5.66
CA PHE A 353 -2.43 -1.63 -6.92
C PHE A 353 -3.76 -2.31 -7.26
N ASP A 354 -4.66 -1.62 -7.95
CA ASP A 354 -5.97 -2.20 -8.33
C ASP A 354 -5.85 -3.32 -9.38
N ASP A 355 -4.86 -3.25 -10.27
CA ASP A 355 -4.57 -4.27 -11.28
C ASP A 355 -4.32 -5.66 -10.68
N LEU A 356 -3.73 -5.69 -9.48
CA LEU A 356 -3.25 -6.90 -8.82
C LEU A 356 -4.07 -7.25 -7.57
N ASP A 357 -4.30 -6.27 -6.69
CA ASP A 357 -4.87 -6.55 -5.37
C ASP A 357 -6.39 -6.78 -5.43
N VAL A 358 -7.05 -6.44 -6.54
CA VAL A 358 -8.48 -6.69 -6.74
C VAL A 358 -8.82 -8.18 -6.67
N PHE A 359 -7.90 -9.04 -7.11
CA PHE A 359 -8.04 -10.50 -7.02
C PHE A 359 -8.05 -11.01 -5.56
N PHE A 360 -7.54 -10.20 -4.61
CA PHE A 360 -7.62 -10.45 -3.17
C PHE A 360 -8.77 -9.67 -2.49
N GLY A 361 -9.58 -8.92 -3.25
CA GLY A 361 -10.73 -8.19 -2.73
C GLY A 361 -10.53 -6.69 -2.52
N SER A 362 -9.41 -6.13 -2.99
CA SER A 362 -9.17 -4.67 -2.92
C SER A 362 -10.21 -3.90 -3.74
N LEU A 363 -10.64 -2.75 -3.22
CA LEU A 363 -11.46 -1.77 -3.94
C LEU A 363 -10.62 -0.83 -4.82
N GLY A 364 -9.30 -1.00 -4.86
CA GLY A 364 -8.36 -0.14 -5.55
C GLY A 364 -7.96 1.12 -4.76
N PRO A 365 -7.28 2.09 -5.40
CA PRO A 365 -6.73 3.24 -4.70
C PRO A 365 -7.84 4.16 -4.15
N PHE A 366 -7.80 4.39 -2.84
CA PHE A 366 -8.85 5.10 -2.12
C PHE A 366 -9.11 6.53 -2.59
N LEU A 367 -8.06 7.25 -3.03
CA LEU A 367 -8.18 8.63 -3.49
C LEU A 367 -8.78 8.75 -4.90
N GLN A 368 -9.11 7.65 -5.58
CA GLN A 368 -9.83 7.71 -6.85
C GLN A 368 -11.29 8.15 -6.66
N GLU A 369 -11.86 8.76 -7.71
CA GLU A 369 -13.15 9.46 -7.68
C GLU A 369 -14.37 8.53 -7.61
N ASP A 370 -14.23 7.26 -8.02
CA ASP A 370 -15.35 6.31 -8.08
C ASP A 370 -15.76 5.75 -6.70
N LEU A 371 -14.96 6.03 -5.67
CA LEU A 371 -15.27 5.72 -4.27
C LEU A 371 -15.81 6.96 -3.55
N ASP A 372 -17.11 7.22 -3.70
CA ASP A 372 -17.84 8.29 -3.01
C ASP A 372 -18.40 7.79 -1.66
N LEU A 373 -17.64 8.06 -0.61
CA LEU A 373 -18.00 7.73 0.78
C LEU A 373 -19.32 8.36 1.23
N GLY A 374 -19.63 9.56 0.74
CA GLY A 374 -20.83 10.29 1.14
C GLY A 374 -22.11 9.63 0.67
N THR A 375 -22.09 9.03 -0.52
CA THR A 375 -23.24 8.25 -1.02
C THR A 375 -23.36 6.87 -0.37
N MET A 376 -22.24 6.28 0.04
CA MET A 376 -22.21 4.94 0.64
C MET A 376 -22.57 4.98 2.12
N GLY A 377 -22.08 5.97 2.86
CA GLY A 377 -22.06 5.96 4.32
C GLY A 377 -21.19 4.82 4.88
N GLY A 378 -21.09 4.71 6.19
CA GLY A 378 -20.39 3.62 6.86
C GLY A 378 -19.31 4.07 7.85
N VAL A 379 -18.50 3.11 8.28
CA VAL A 379 -17.37 3.31 9.20
C VAL A 379 -16.06 3.07 8.45
N TYR A 380 -15.18 4.05 8.49
CA TYR A 380 -13.94 4.07 7.71
C TYR A 380 -12.74 4.27 8.63
N GLU A 381 -11.80 3.34 8.56
CA GLU A 381 -10.47 3.51 9.15
C GLU A 381 -9.57 4.10 8.06
N ILE A 382 -8.89 5.20 8.37
CA ILE A 382 -8.04 5.91 7.41
C ILE A 382 -6.68 6.18 8.02
N ASN A 383 -5.71 5.36 7.67
CA ASN A 383 -4.31 5.50 8.04
C ASN A 383 -3.44 5.65 6.77
N PRO A 384 -3.34 6.86 6.20
CA PRO A 384 -2.59 7.07 4.96
C PRO A 384 -1.08 6.86 5.15
N PRO A 385 -0.35 6.50 4.08
CA PRO A 385 1.10 6.59 4.05
C PRO A 385 1.60 7.99 4.42
N PHE A 386 2.82 8.08 4.96
CA PHE A 386 3.34 9.31 5.59
C PHE A 386 3.88 10.31 4.56
N VAL A 387 2.99 10.77 3.69
CA VAL A 387 3.29 11.55 2.48
C VAL A 387 2.38 12.78 2.45
N ARG A 388 2.97 13.97 2.55
CA ARG A 388 2.21 15.24 2.75
C ARG A 388 1.19 15.47 1.64
N GLY A 389 1.58 15.37 0.37
CA GLY A 389 0.67 15.60 -0.76
C GLY A 389 -0.51 14.62 -0.81
N LEU A 390 -0.34 13.42 -0.25
CA LEU A 390 -1.43 12.44 -0.11
C LEU A 390 -2.40 12.85 1.00
N VAL A 391 -1.88 13.29 2.16
CA VAL A 391 -2.70 13.76 3.29
C VAL A 391 -3.54 14.99 2.92
N LEU A 392 -3.00 15.92 2.13
CA LEU A 392 -3.75 17.10 1.68
C LEU A 392 -4.95 16.70 0.82
N ARG A 393 -4.72 15.87 -0.20
CA ARG A 393 -5.79 15.35 -1.07
C ARG A 393 -6.81 14.51 -0.31
N LEU A 394 -6.36 13.78 0.71
CA LEU A 394 -7.25 13.07 1.62
C LEU A 394 -8.19 14.04 2.35
N ALA A 395 -7.67 15.14 2.89
CA ALA A 395 -8.49 16.10 3.61
C ALA A 395 -9.58 16.73 2.72
N GLU A 396 -9.22 17.12 1.48
CA GLU A 396 -10.17 17.59 0.47
C GLU A 396 -11.25 16.55 0.15
N LYS A 397 -10.85 15.28 -0.08
CA LYS A 397 -11.79 14.19 -0.33
C LYS A 397 -12.75 13.98 0.83
N LEU A 398 -12.27 14.09 2.08
CA LEU A 398 -13.10 13.90 3.26
C LEU A 398 -14.11 15.03 3.46
N LEU A 399 -13.71 16.29 3.25
CA LEU A 399 -14.63 17.43 3.28
C LEU A 399 -15.79 17.23 2.29
N ALA A 400 -15.47 16.92 1.03
CA ALA A 400 -16.47 16.65 0.01
C ALA A 400 -17.35 15.42 0.34
N ALA A 401 -16.76 14.37 0.91
CA ALA A 401 -17.48 13.18 1.34
C ALA A 401 -18.50 13.47 2.46
N PHE A 402 -18.14 14.30 3.45
CA PHE A 402 -19.05 14.66 4.53
C PHE A 402 -20.20 15.54 4.03
N GLU A 403 -19.93 16.51 3.16
CA GLU A 403 -20.98 17.30 2.51
C GLU A 403 -21.94 16.42 1.71
N SER A 404 -21.40 15.47 0.92
CA SER A 404 -22.18 14.47 0.19
C SER A 404 -22.99 13.58 1.15
N ALA A 405 -22.42 13.16 2.28
CA ALA A 405 -23.12 12.35 3.29
C ALA A 405 -24.33 13.09 3.88
N VAL A 406 -24.17 14.37 4.22
CA VAL A 406 -25.26 15.22 4.71
C VAL A 406 -26.36 15.34 3.66
N HIS A 407 -25.99 15.63 2.42
CA HIS A 407 -26.94 15.75 1.30
C HIS A 407 -27.75 14.45 1.09
N HIS A 408 -27.07 13.30 1.12
CA HIS A 408 -27.69 11.99 0.91
C HIS A 408 -28.29 11.36 2.18
N LYS A 409 -28.23 12.07 3.32
CA LYS A 409 -28.67 11.59 4.64
C LYS A 409 -28.05 10.24 5.00
N LYS A 410 -26.74 10.14 4.81
CA LYS A 410 -25.94 8.96 5.14
C LYS A 410 -25.15 9.19 6.42
N ALA A 411 -25.17 8.18 7.29
CA ALA A 411 -24.28 8.12 8.43
C ALA A 411 -22.87 7.78 7.93
N LEU A 412 -21.92 8.68 8.14
CA LEU A 412 -20.51 8.54 7.77
C LEU A 412 -19.66 8.79 9.00
N TYR A 413 -18.83 7.82 9.36
CA TYR A 413 -17.90 7.89 10.48
C TYR A 413 -16.49 7.59 9.98
N VAL A 414 -15.55 8.46 10.30
CA VAL A 414 -14.16 8.36 9.86
C VAL A 414 -13.24 8.41 11.07
N PHE A 415 -12.49 7.33 11.27
CA PHE A 415 -11.38 7.27 12.21
C PHE A 415 -10.08 7.53 11.44
N LEU A 416 -9.59 8.76 11.56
CA LEU A 416 -8.43 9.25 10.82
C LEU A 416 -7.17 9.16 11.69
N VAL A 417 -6.16 8.46 11.20
CA VAL A 417 -4.85 8.30 11.83
C VAL A 417 -3.84 9.17 11.10
N LEU A 418 -3.16 10.06 11.81
CA LEU A 418 -2.17 10.98 11.25
C LEU A 418 -0.82 10.83 11.96
N PRO A 419 -0.01 9.88 11.49
CA PRO A 419 1.33 9.63 12.02
C PRO A 419 2.34 10.63 11.46
N GLY A 420 3.19 11.16 12.34
CA GLY A 420 4.41 11.86 11.96
C GLY A 420 4.25 13.23 11.31
N LEU A 421 3.05 13.82 11.24
CA LEU A 421 2.88 15.19 10.73
C LEU A 421 3.50 16.18 11.72
N GLU A 422 4.63 16.78 11.33
CA GLU A 422 5.21 17.90 12.04
C GLU A 422 4.32 19.13 11.82
N HIS A 423 3.82 19.73 12.92
CA HIS A 423 3.23 21.06 12.91
C HIS A 423 4.30 22.14 12.71
N ARG A 424 5.04 22.11 11.59
CA ARG A 424 5.69 23.34 11.13
C ARG A 424 4.67 24.11 10.34
N ARG A 425 4.21 25.22 10.91
CA ARG A 425 3.50 26.28 10.19
C ARG A 425 4.48 26.85 9.16
N GLU A 426 4.51 26.26 7.97
CA GLU A 426 4.94 27.00 6.79
C GLU A 426 3.89 28.10 6.61
N ALA A 427 4.33 29.36 6.64
CA ALA A 427 3.50 30.52 6.96
C ALA A 427 2.41 30.87 5.91
N GLU A 428 2.25 30.08 4.84
CA GLU A 428 1.52 30.49 3.65
C GLU A 428 0.37 29.57 3.20
N ASP A 429 0.18 28.38 3.79
CA ASP A 429 -0.91 27.50 3.37
C ASP A 429 -1.93 27.31 4.49
N ARG A 430 -3.14 27.86 4.32
CA ARG A 430 -4.33 27.32 4.99
C ARG A 430 -4.48 25.89 4.48
N ASN A 431 -4.12 24.93 5.31
CA ASN A 431 -4.00 23.54 4.90
C ASN A 431 -5.41 22.91 4.92
N ALA A 432 -5.82 22.19 3.87
CA ALA A 432 -7.09 21.47 3.82
C ALA A 432 -7.34 20.57 5.06
N LEU A 433 -6.26 20.12 5.71
CA LEU A 433 -6.31 19.40 6.97
C LEU A 433 -6.78 20.27 8.16
N GLU A 434 -6.37 21.54 8.22
CA GLU A 434 -6.86 22.50 9.21
C GLU A 434 -8.35 22.75 9.01
N GLU A 435 -8.77 22.96 7.76
CA GLU A 435 -10.19 23.11 7.40
C GLU A 435 -11.01 21.89 7.82
N LEU A 436 -10.51 20.67 7.57
CA LEU A 436 -11.15 19.43 8.02
C LEU A 436 -11.33 19.40 9.55
N PHE A 437 -10.34 19.86 10.32
CA PHE A 437 -10.39 19.88 11.78
C PHE A 437 -11.15 21.07 12.37
N GLU A 438 -11.36 22.13 11.62
CA GLU A 438 -12.24 23.24 11.98
C GLU A 438 -13.68 23.03 11.52
N SER A 439 -13.91 22.02 10.65
CA SER A 439 -15.22 21.67 10.12
C SER A 439 -16.22 21.24 11.21
N PRO A 440 -17.54 21.38 10.95
CA PRO A 440 -18.59 20.89 11.85
C PRO A 440 -18.63 19.36 11.97
N PHE A 441 -17.86 18.63 11.14
CA PHE A 441 -17.79 17.17 11.15
C PHE A 441 -16.81 16.63 12.18
N LYS A 442 -15.95 17.48 12.76
CA LYS A 442 -15.04 17.05 13.83
C LYS A 442 -15.83 16.71 15.09
N VAL A 443 -15.70 15.46 15.53
CA VAL A 443 -16.20 14.98 16.82
C VAL A 443 -15.12 15.13 17.90
N ALA A 444 -13.95 14.55 17.66
CA ALA A 444 -12.84 14.55 18.62
C ALA A 444 -11.49 14.47 17.91
N ILE A 445 -10.44 14.96 18.57
CA ILE A 445 -9.06 14.83 18.12
C ILE A 445 -8.19 14.58 19.35
N SER A 446 -7.28 13.61 19.26
CA SER A 446 -6.35 13.31 20.34
C SER A 446 -5.18 14.29 20.34
N GLU A 447 -4.54 14.45 21.50
CA GLU A 447 -3.17 14.96 21.51
C GLU A 447 -2.25 14.06 20.69
N ARG A 448 -1.14 14.63 20.22
CA ARG A 448 -0.10 13.90 19.53
C ARG A 448 0.60 12.99 20.53
N LYS A 449 0.46 11.66 20.36
CA LYS A 449 1.01 10.67 21.29
C LYS A 449 1.71 9.54 20.56
N ARG A 450 2.66 8.89 21.22
CA ARG A 450 3.37 7.74 20.65
C ARG A 450 2.52 6.48 20.76
N ARG A 451 2.12 5.93 19.62
CA ARG A 451 1.22 4.76 19.53
C ARG A 451 1.90 3.59 18.82
N VAL A 452 1.57 2.38 19.26
CA VAL A 452 2.11 1.13 18.70
C VAL A 452 1.38 0.77 17.40
N PHE A 453 2.09 0.34 16.37
CA PHE A 453 1.50 -0.19 15.15
C PHE A 453 2.02 -1.60 14.87
N THR A 454 1.27 -2.33 14.07
CA THR A 454 1.72 -3.55 13.42
C THR A 454 2.70 -3.17 12.32
N ASN A 455 3.95 -3.64 12.44
CA ASN A 455 5.01 -3.31 11.48
C ASN A 455 4.62 -3.77 10.05
N GLY A 456 4.88 -2.91 9.06
CA GLY A 456 4.57 -3.14 7.64
C GLY A 456 5.23 -4.38 7.03
N LEU A 457 6.26 -4.94 7.68
CA LEU A 457 7.00 -6.12 7.24
C LEU A 457 6.60 -7.41 7.98
N THR A 458 5.56 -7.36 8.82
CA THR A 458 5.09 -8.53 9.60
C THR A 458 4.69 -9.73 8.74
N PHE A 459 4.35 -9.52 7.47
CA PHE A 459 4.03 -10.61 6.55
C PHE A 459 5.23 -11.52 6.21
N LYS A 460 6.48 -11.11 6.49
CA LYS A 460 7.68 -11.89 6.16
C LYS A 460 7.97 -13.01 7.16
N THR A 461 7.47 -12.91 8.39
CA THR A 461 7.73 -13.92 9.44
C THR A 461 6.61 -13.96 10.48
N ASP A 462 6.33 -15.16 11.01
CA ASP A 462 5.39 -15.36 12.12
C ASP A 462 6.02 -15.05 13.49
N HIS A 463 7.32 -14.73 13.53
CA HIS A 463 7.97 -14.26 14.74
C HIS A 463 7.45 -12.88 15.15
N THR A 464 7.44 -12.64 16.46
CA THR A 464 7.07 -11.33 17.01
C THR A 464 8.04 -10.27 16.49
N TRP A 465 7.50 -9.32 15.73
CA TRP A 465 8.27 -8.16 15.30
C TRP A 465 8.53 -7.24 16.49
N PRO A 466 9.67 -6.55 16.54
CA PRO A 466 9.89 -5.52 17.53
C PRO A 466 8.75 -4.49 17.50
N LEU A 467 8.38 -3.99 18.67
CA LEU A 467 7.39 -2.93 18.80
C LEU A 467 7.79 -1.76 17.89
N PHE A 468 6.90 -1.45 16.96
CA PHE A 468 6.99 -0.27 16.13
C PHE A 468 6.04 0.77 16.72
N ALA A 469 6.55 1.94 17.06
CA ALA A 469 5.72 3.03 17.54
C ALA A 469 6.13 4.35 16.87
N THR A 470 5.14 5.16 16.54
CA THR A 470 5.34 6.49 15.96
C THR A 470 4.44 7.51 16.65
N SER A 471 4.84 8.78 16.55
CA SER A 471 4.09 9.89 17.11
C SER A 471 2.89 10.19 16.22
N THR A 472 1.69 10.04 16.76
CA THR A 472 0.43 9.96 16.02
C THR A 472 -0.63 10.85 16.65
N THR A 473 -1.30 11.62 15.79
CA THR A 473 -2.57 12.27 16.12
C THR A 473 -3.70 11.44 15.53
N VAL A 474 -4.80 11.31 16.25
CA VAL A 474 -5.98 10.58 15.78
C VAL A 474 -7.17 11.52 15.83
N ALA A 475 -8.05 11.47 14.83
CA ALA A 475 -9.29 12.22 14.83
C ALA A 475 -10.48 11.32 14.54
N LEU A 476 -11.62 11.62 15.18
CA LEU A 476 -12.92 11.07 14.84
C LEU A 476 -13.75 12.16 14.19
N LEU A 477 -14.24 11.87 12.99
CA LEU A 477 -15.11 12.74 12.21
C LEU A 477 -16.43 12.03 11.93
N ALA A 478 -17.55 12.74 11.96
CA ALA A 478 -18.88 12.17 11.72
C ALA A 478 -19.82 13.14 11.00
N SER A 479 -20.73 12.61 10.17
CA SER A 479 -21.79 13.42 9.53
C SER A 479 -22.95 13.76 10.46
N GLU A 480 -23.10 13.07 11.59
CA GLU A 480 -24.21 13.24 12.53
C GLU A 480 -23.78 13.97 13.81
N ALA A 481 -24.23 15.21 13.97
CA ALA A 481 -23.87 16.05 15.13
C ALA A 481 -24.49 15.56 16.47
N ASP A 482 -25.65 14.92 16.40
CA ASP A 482 -26.45 14.55 17.58
C ASP A 482 -25.81 13.43 18.43
N LEU A 483 -24.90 12.65 17.85
CA LEU A 483 -24.18 11.55 18.54
C LEU A 483 -22.80 11.97 19.06
N SER A 484 -22.40 13.22 18.86
CA SER A 484 -21.04 13.72 19.14
C SER A 484 -20.53 13.37 20.54
N ARG A 485 -21.36 13.48 21.58
CA ARG A 485 -20.96 13.16 22.96
C ARG A 485 -20.69 11.66 23.16
N GLN A 486 -21.59 10.80 22.71
CA GLN A 486 -21.44 9.34 22.83
C GLN A 486 -20.22 8.85 22.04
N LEU A 487 -20.06 9.36 20.82
CA LEU A 487 -18.93 9.06 19.94
C LEU A 487 -17.61 9.57 20.54
N GLY A 488 -17.61 10.72 21.22
CA GLY A 488 -16.46 11.25 21.96
C GLY A 488 -16.00 10.30 23.08
N ASP A 489 -16.92 9.80 23.90
CA ASP A 489 -16.59 8.85 24.97
C ASP A 489 -16.02 7.53 24.40
N GLN A 490 -16.58 7.06 23.28
CA GLN A 490 -16.07 5.89 22.56
C GLN A 490 -14.68 6.14 21.96
N PHE A 491 -14.44 7.32 21.39
CA PHE A 491 -13.13 7.74 20.87
C PHE A 491 -12.05 7.70 21.95
N ASP A 492 -12.33 8.24 23.14
CA ASP A 492 -11.39 8.20 24.26
C ASP A 492 -11.12 6.77 24.74
N SER A 493 -12.12 5.89 24.67
CA SER A 493 -11.95 4.46 24.93
C SER A 493 -11.02 3.81 23.92
N ILE A 494 -11.22 4.04 22.62
CA ILE A 494 -10.37 3.54 21.53
C ILE A 494 -8.93 4.03 21.71
N CYS A 495 -8.75 5.34 21.99
CA CYS A 495 -7.43 5.93 22.19
C CYS A 495 -6.68 5.33 23.38
N ARG A 496 -7.39 4.97 24.46
CA ARG A 496 -6.81 4.27 25.61
C ARG A 496 -6.49 2.80 25.30
N LEU A 497 -7.36 2.12 24.56
CA LEU A 497 -7.18 0.72 24.16
C LEU A 497 -5.96 0.52 23.26
N TRP A 498 -5.73 1.44 22.32
CA TRP A 498 -4.56 1.40 21.44
C TRP A 498 -3.24 1.45 22.23
N GLY A 499 -3.28 2.01 23.44
CA GLY A 499 -2.11 2.12 24.29
C GLY A 499 -1.18 3.26 23.89
N GLU A 500 -0.44 3.73 24.87
CA GLU A 500 0.56 4.80 24.75
C GLU A 500 1.89 4.23 25.22
N VAL A 501 2.98 4.57 24.52
CA VAL A 501 4.33 4.15 24.92
C VAL A 501 5.05 5.34 25.51
N ASP A 502 5.33 5.28 26.81
CA ASP A 502 6.17 6.25 27.50
C ASP A 502 7.62 6.15 26.99
N LEU A 503 8.24 7.29 26.68
CA LEU A 503 9.66 7.34 26.37
C LEU A 503 10.48 7.27 27.66
N PRO A 504 11.64 6.58 27.66
CA PRO A 504 12.69 6.91 28.61
C PRO A 504 13.05 8.38 28.44
N ALA A 505 13.08 9.14 29.53
CA ALA A 505 13.45 10.56 29.50
C ALA A 505 14.80 10.75 28.78
N GLY A 506 14.82 11.51 27.67
CA GLY A 506 16.04 11.86 26.94
C GLY A 506 16.19 11.36 25.51
N SER A 507 15.23 10.61 24.94
CA SER A 507 15.25 10.32 23.50
C SER A 507 14.76 11.54 22.70
N ASN A 508 15.64 12.16 21.90
CA ASN A 508 15.29 13.29 21.04
C ASN A 508 14.06 12.98 20.16
N GLU A 509 13.00 13.76 20.32
CA GLU A 509 11.80 13.69 19.47
C GLU A 509 12.06 14.18 18.04
N GLU A 510 13.08 15.01 17.85
CA GLU A 510 13.36 15.73 16.58
C GLU A 510 13.81 14.84 15.42
N SER A 511 14.19 13.58 15.68
CA SER A 511 14.76 12.73 14.63
C SER A 511 13.71 11.99 13.78
N GLY A 512 12.40 12.17 14.04
CA GLY A 512 11.33 11.45 13.32
C GLY A 512 11.51 9.92 13.32
N SER A 513 12.34 9.41 14.22
CA SER A 513 12.95 8.10 14.09
C SER A 513 12.00 7.06 14.64
N VAL A 514 11.59 6.16 13.73
CA VAL A 514 11.01 4.86 14.05
C VAL A 514 11.90 4.18 15.10
N LEU A 515 11.41 4.11 16.33
CA LEU A 515 12.07 3.35 17.38
C LEU A 515 11.66 1.88 17.22
N VAL A 516 12.52 1.11 16.57
CA VAL A 516 12.52 -0.34 16.70
C VAL A 516 13.09 -0.61 18.09
N LEU A 517 12.24 -0.92 19.07
CA LEU A 517 12.67 -1.22 20.44
C LEU A 517 13.43 -2.56 20.47
N SER A 518 14.71 -2.54 20.11
CA SER A 518 15.61 -3.71 20.12
C SER A 518 15.97 -4.18 21.53
N ALA A 519 15.71 -3.37 22.56
CA ALA A 519 16.11 -3.63 23.94
C ALA A 519 15.43 -4.85 24.58
N LEU A 520 14.27 -5.31 24.07
CA LEU A 520 13.63 -6.55 24.54
C LEU A 520 14.16 -7.82 23.86
N GLN A 521 14.95 -7.69 22.78
CA GLN A 521 15.48 -8.84 22.05
C GLN A 521 16.82 -9.34 22.63
N GLN A 522 17.60 -8.48 23.28
CA GLN A 522 18.85 -8.88 23.96
C GLN A 522 18.62 -9.80 25.18
N ALA A 523 17.42 -9.80 25.76
CA ALA A 523 17.06 -10.74 26.83
C ALA A 523 16.74 -12.15 26.30
N PHE A 524 16.41 -12.31 25.02
CA PHE A 524 16.07 -13.61 24.44
C PHE A 524 17.22 -14.29 23.68
N CYS A 525 18.16 -13.52 23.13
CA CYS A 525 19.36 -14.08 22.46
C CYS A 525 20.45 -14.59 23.42
N SER A 526 20.28 -14.49 24.74
CA SER A 526 21.22 -15.04 25.74
C SER A 526 20.81 -16.41 26.28
N THR A 527 19.77 -17.05 25.71
CA THR A 527 19.29 -18.37 26.18
C THR A 527 19.15 -19.43 25.09
N TYR A 528 19.84 -19.29 23.95
CA TYR A 528 20.02 -20.36 22.97
C TYR A 528 21.44 -20.36 22.41
#